data_AF-A0A366FGU2-F1
#
_entry.id   AF-A0A366FGU2-F1
#
_cell.length_a   1.000
_cell.length_b   1.000
_cell.length_c   1.000
_cell.angle_alpha   90.00
_cell.angle_beta   90.00
_cell.angle_gamma   90.00
#
_symmetry.space_group_name_H-M   'P 1'
#
loop_
_entity.id
_entity.type
_entity.pdbx_description
1 polymer ?
#
loop_
_entity_poly.entity_id
_entity_poly.type
_entity_poly.pdbx_seq_one_letter_code
_entity_poly.pdbx_strand_id
1 'polypeptide(L)'
;MSKALSRSLLAHCAAAAALPLILVAAQAEARAAMVTVHGANGANGANGVAPPGRPDGRPGGPGRAASASAGSRSPTLGAATNTATAAGGNGGKGGAAADTGTGGAGGAGGAANATAEAVTVSAPAVAAAAATGGAGGAGGAPPPHNPEGKPPSLSGLGGPGGAGGAANATAAASSLSAGAVASSANATGGAGGASSRASVPGGAGGSGKVVASGRSGTGAVAVSASLTGGAGGAGFGTNGGRGAAATLVNAASGSTRGALALMQTAIGGAGGNATYASKGGAGGAASSTLSVLGSPAASLAVVTAATGGAAGWGLAGSAAGAAGNASADSDATLSGSGQVSSTATATAGASGYQALVGGASGAASAHSRAGNAAGSVATAAQASVSVIGADDPVAKAGAAVGAGSAALVPLVAGQAITNAMLTPGGPAIGVGAMSGAAACCQNQTFTDTADFTFTTGAREGLSLAILGNTAAGTGLGAMSFEVTVDGRVAVDETFTSLTAAERFFSPRTLGLGVVGRGSQTVDVSYAITTGADSDLNGFGFDFRVQDPPVPEPATWAMMLLGFAGLGYAGYLRSSTVRRSNSFAPSTPND
;
A
#
# COMPACT_ATOMS: atom_id res chain seq x y z
N MET A 1 -23.35 58.81 -14.81
CA MET A 1 -23.61 58.88 -16.27
C MET A 1 -22.32 59.28 -16.98
N SER A 2 -22.07 58.56 -18.07
CA SER A 2 -20.91 58.51 -18.98
C SER A 2 -20.05 59.76 -19.25
N LYS A 3 -18.76 59.44 -19.42
CA LYS A 3 -17.78 59.89 -20.44
C LYS A 3 -17.17 61.29 -20.34
N ALA A 4 -15.84 61.31 -20.20
CA ALA A 4 -14.97 62.12 -21.06
C ALA A 4 -13.64 61.38 -21.33
N LEU A 5 -13.33 61.21 -22.61
CA LEU A 5 -12.06 60.74 -23.18
C LEU A 5 -11.13 61.94 -23.41
N SER A 6 -9.81 61.77 -23.20
CA SER A 6 -8.77 61.98 -24.25
C SER A 6 -7.33 61.98 -23.68
N ARG A 7 -6.48 61.12 -24.28
CA ARG A 7 -5.16 61.38 -24.94
C ARG A 7 -4.38 62.65 -24.48
N SER A 8 -3.05 62.73 -24.36
CA SER A 8 -1.87 61.92 -24.71
C SER A 8 -0.61 62.81 -24.42
N LEU A 9 0.60 62.20 -24.40
CA LEU A 9 1.95 62.77 -24.72
C LEU A 9 2.88 63.34 -23.60
N LEU A 10 4.11 62.77 -23.61
CA LEU A 10 5.46 63.39 -23.51
C LEU A 10 5.86 64.05 -22.15
N ALA A 11 7.09 64.02 -21.64
CA ALA A 11 8.41 63.54 -22.08
C ALA A 11 9.44 63.75 -20.94
N HIS A 12 10.50 62.94 -20.94
CA HIS A 12 11.90 63.24 -20.52
C HIS A 12 12.22 63.72 -19.09
N CYS A 13 13.08 62.97 -18.37
CA CYS A 13 14.50 63.34 -18.19
C CYS A 13 15.30 62.28 -17.42
N ALA A 14 16.60 62.23 -17.74
CA ALA A 14 17.55 61.15 -17.46
C ALA A 14 18.33 61.29 -16.15
N ALA A 15 18.78 60.12 -15.66
CA ALA A 15 20.07 59.77 -15.03
C ALA A 15 20.80 60.77 -14.10
N ALA A 16 21.05 60.33 -12.86
CA ALA A 16 22.39 59.94 -12.36
C ALA A 16 22.52 60.15 -10.83
N ALA A 17 22.75 59.07 -10.08
CA ALA A 17 23.73 58.96 -8.98
C ALA A 17 23.54 57.63 -8.24
N ALA A 18 24.52 56.74 -8.37
CA ALA A 18 24.64 55.51 -7.61
C ALA A 18 25.36 55.79 -6.27
N LEU A 19 24.96 55.12 -5.19
CA LEU A 19 25.81 54.49 -4.17
C LEU A 19 24.95 53.57 -3.26
N PRO A 20 25.54 52.55 -2.60
CA PRO A 20 24.94 51.24 -2.47
C PRO A 20 23.99 51.12 -1.28
N LEU A 21 22.79 50.58 -1.52
CA LEU A 21 21.95 50.06 -0.45
C LEU A 21 22.30 48.58 -0.28
N ILE A 22 22.83 48.24 0.89
CA ILE A 22 23.01 46.88 1.36
C ILE A 22 21.64 46.19 1.24
N LEU A 23 21.52 45.31 0.23
CA LEU A 23 20.39 44.40 0.13
C LEU A 23 20.59 43.35 1.21
N VAL A 24 20.19 43.68 2.44
CA VAL A 24 19.73 42.65 3.36
C VAL A 24 18.55 42.02 2.66
N ALA A 25 18.75 40.83 2.09
CA ALA A 25 17.65 40.00 1.64
C ALA A 25 16.79 39.70 2.86
N ALA A 26 15.81 40.57 3.12
CA ALA A 26 14.64 40.19 3.89
C ALA A 26 13.99 39.07 3.07
N GLN A 27 14.29 37.83 3.45
CA GLN A 27 13.43 36.69 3.17
C GLN A 27 12.08 37.07 3.79
N ALA A 28 11.22 37.71 3.00
CA ALA A 28 9.84 37.90 3.35
C ALA A 28 9.22 36.50 3.34
N GLU A 29 9.31 35.79 4.47
CA GLU A 29 8.49 34.62 4.73
C GLU A 29 7.04 35.11 4.77
N ALA A 30 6.37 35.10 3.60
CA ALA A 30 4.95 35.30 3.51
C ALA A 30 4.25 34.13 4.22
N ARG A 31 3.96 34.29 5.52
CA ARG A 31 3.19 33.34 6.32
C ARG A 31 1.71 33.47 5.96
N ALA A 32 1.34 32.83 4.86
CA ALA A 32 -0.04 32.73 4.44
C ALA A 32 -0.63 31.39 4.88
N ALA A 33 -1.95 31.39 5.13
CA ALA A 33 -2.74 30.17 5.26
C ALA A 33 -2.62 29.27 4.02
N MET A 34 -2.22 29.83 2.87
CA MET A 34 -1.97 29.10 1.63
C MET A 34 -0.73 29.67 0.93
N VAL A 35 0.27 28.84 0.68
CA VAL A 35 1.52 29.21 0.01
C VAL A 35 1.78 28.27 -1.16
N THR A 36 1.92 28.83 -2.36
CA THR A 36 2.26 28.08 -3.57
C THR A 36 3.54 28.64 -4.20
N VAL A 37 4.52 27.78 -4.46
CA VAL A 37 5.83 28.17 -5.02
C VAL A 37 6.19 27.26 -6.19
N HIS A 38 6.57 27.87 -7.30
CA HIS A 38 7.06 27.18 -8.49
C HIS A 38 8.51 27.55 -8.76
N GLY A 39 9.34 26.54 -9.04
CA GLY A 39 10.71 26.74 -9.48
C GLY A 39 10.74 27.13 -10.94
N ALA A 40 11.63 28.06 -11.31
CA ALA A 40 11.83 28.40 -12.71
C ALA A 40 12.48 27.25 -13.48
N ASN A 41 12.05 27.03 -14.72
CA ASN A 41 12.65 26.03 -15.61
C ASN A 41 14.10 26.39 -15.95
N GLY A 42 14.92 25.37 -16.18
CA GLY A 42 16.28 25.53 -16.68
C GLY A 42 16.30 26.00 -18.13
N ALA A 43 17.30 26.80 -18.48
CA ALA A 43 17.50 27.24 -19.86
C ALA A 43 17.91 26.08 -20.77
N ASN A 44 17.44 26.05 -22.01
CA ASN A 44 17.89 25.05 -22.98
C ASN A 44 19.36 25.29 -23.34
N GLY A 45 20.08 24.20 -23.62
CA GLY A 45 21.43 24.24 -24.15
C GLY A 45 21.45 24.78 -25.58
N ALA A 46 22.46 25.58 -25.90
CA ALA A 46 22.70 26.03 -27.26
C ALA A 46 23.12 24.87 -28.18
N ASN A 47 22.62 24.85 -29.40
CA ASN A 47 23.04 23.87 -30.41
C ASN A 47 24.53 24.05 -30.78
N GLY A 48 25.13 22.97 -31.24
CA GLY A 48 26.43 22.97 -31.87
C GLY A 48 26.42 23.77 -33.18
N VAL A 49 27.60 24.23 -33.57
CA VAL A 49 27.85 25.02 -34.78
C VAL A 49 28.95 24.33 -35.57
N ALA A 50 28.77 24.22 -36.88
CA ALA A 50 29.73 23.61 -37.80
C ALA A 50 31.12 24.31 -37.74
N PRO A 51 32.23 23.61 -38.04
CA PRO A 51 33.57 24.18 -38.06
C PRO A 51 33.65 25.49 -38.89
N PRO A 52 34.35 26.52 -38.38
CA PRO A 52 35.27 26.49 -37.23
C PRO A 52 34.58 26.63 -35.84
N GLY A 53 33.24 26.58 -35.79
CA GLY A 53 32.47 26.61 -34.54
C GLY A 53 32.64 25.34 -33.67
N ARG A 54 32.01 25.35 -32.48
CA ARG A 54 31.98 24.19 -31.58
C ARG A 54 30.85 23.24 -32.02
N PRO A 55 31.16 22.03 -32.52
CA PRO A 55 30.14 21.13 -33.06
C PRO A 55 29.28 20.45 -31.98
N ASP A 56 29.74 20.39 -30.73
CA ASP A 56 28.98 19.83 -29.61
C ASP A 56 27.87 20.75 -29.12
N GLY A 57 26.68 20.17 -28.94
CA GLY A 57 25.57 20.80 -28.22
C GLY A 57 25.92 21.07 -26.75
N ARG A 58 25.47 22.20 -26.22
CA ARG A 58 25.65 22.53 -24.80
C ARG A 58 24.63 21.80 -23.93
N PRO A 59 24.96 21.45 -22.67
CA PRO A 59 23.98 20.92 -21.74
C PRO A 59 22.84 21.91 -21.47
N GLY A 60 21.65 21.38 -21.17
CA GLY A 60 20.54 22.15 -20.61
C GLY A 60 20.82 22.54 -19.16
N GLY A 61 20.37 23.73 -18.76
CA GLY A 61 20.46 24.20 -17.38
C GLY A 61 19.54 23.41 -16.45
N PRO A 62 19.87 23.29 -15.15
CA PRO A 62 18.99 22.65 -14.18
C PRO A 62 17.75 23.51 -13.90
N GLY A 63 16.63 22.85 -13.60
CA GLY A 63 15.47 23.51 -13.01
C GLY A 63 15.78 24.05 -11.63
N ARG A 64 15.20 25.20 -11.28
CA ARG A 64 15.34 25.81 -9.94
C ARG A 64 14.48 25.04 -8.93
N ALA A 65 14.96 24.93 -7.71
CA ALA A 65 14.17 24.37 -6.61
C ALA A 65 13.00 25.29 -6.21
N ALA A 66 11.97 24.71 -5.62
CA ALA A 66 10.83 25.41 -5.03
C ALA A 66 10.68 25.02 -3.56
N SER A 67 10.40 26.00 -2.70
CA SER A 67 10.13 25.76 -1.29
C SER A 67 8.91 26.57 -0.86
N ALA A 68 7.83 25.89 -0.48
CA ALA A 68 6.61 26.49 0.05
C ALA A 68 6.51 26.19 1.54
N SER A 69 6.28 27.22 2.35
CA SER A 69 6.06 27.08 3.80
C SER A 69 4.84 27.87 4.23
N ALA A 70 3.77 27.16 4.57
CA ALA A 70 2.55 27.73 5.15
C ALA A 70 2.55 27.44 6.64
N GLY A 71 2.38 28.46 7.48
CA GLY A 71 2.34 28.21 8.92
C GLY A 71 1.91 29.37 9.79
N SER A 72 1.19 29.02 10.85
CA SER A 72 1.03 29.79 12.08
C SER A 72 1.35 28.88 13.27
N ARG A 73 2.49 29.12 13.95
CA ARG A 73 2.79 28.51 15.26
C ARG A 73 2.09 29.20 16.42
N SER A 74 1.39 30.30 16.15
CA SER A 74 0.61 31.02 17.15
C SER A 74 -0.75 30.35 17.27
N PRO A 75 -1.15 29.84 18.45
CA PRO A 75 -2.44 29.22 18.65
C PRO A 75 -3.54 30.26 18.40
N THR A 76 -4.21 30.14 17.25
CA THR A 76 -5.38 30.97 16.94
C THR A 76 -6.61 30.39 17.62
N LEU A 77 -7.53 31.26 18.06
CA LEU A 77 -8.84 30.84 18.59
C LEU A 77 -9.81 30.38 17.49
N GLY A 78 -9.50 30.65 16.21
CA GLY A 78 -10.27 30.22 15.05
C GLY A 78 -9.71 28.97 14.36
N ALA A 79 -10.49 28.40 13.44
CA ALA A 79 -10.05 27.28 12.60
C ALA A 79 -8.80 27.69 11.81
N ALA A 80 -7.75 26.87 11.86
CA ALA A 80 -6.51 27.10 11.12
C ALA A 80 -6.39 26.08 9.99
N THR A 81 -6.37 26.54 8.76
CA THR A 81 -6.07 25.73 7.58
C THR A 81 -4.80 26.25 6.94
N ASN A 82 -3.74 25.45 6.98
CA ASN A 82 -2.46 25.79 6.36
C ASN A 82 -2.17 24.85 5.20
N THR A 83 -1.98 25.39 4.01
CA THR A 83 -1.71 24.68 2.76
C THR A 83 -0.40 25.16 2.13
N ALA A 84 0.55 24.25 1.94
CA ALA A 84 1.79 24.54 1.22
C ALA A 84 1.90 23.68 -0.03
N THR A 85 2.20 24.29 -1.18
CA THR A 85 2.38 23.60 -2.45
C THR A 85 3.67 24.05 -3.12
N ALA A 86 4.60 23.13 -3.36
CA ALA A 86 5.86 23.41 -4.03
C ALA A 86 6.00 22.54 -5.30
N ALA A 87 6.38 23.16 -6.41
CA ALA A 87 6.70 22.44 -7.64
C ALA A 87 8.08 22.87 -8.16
N GLY A 88 9.01 21.93 -8.28
CA GLY A 88 10.35 22.20 -8.81
C GLY A 88 10.29 22.60 -10.29
N GLY A 89 11.22 23.44 -10.73
CA GLY A 89 11.32 23.81 -12.15
C GLY A 89 11.79 22.65 -13.00
N ASN A 90 11.37 22.56 -14.25
CA ASN A 90 11.84 21.52 -15.16
C ASN A 90 13.29 21.79 -15.61
N GLY A 91 14.06 20.74 -15.88
CA GLY A 91 15.37 20.86 -16.51
C GLY A 91 15.27 21.34 -17.96
N GLY A 92 16.24 22.15 -18.39
CA GLY A 92 16.34 22.60 -19.78
C GLY A 92 16.74 21.45 -20.71
N LYS A 93 16.32 21.49 -21.97
CA LYS A 93 16.75 20.52 -22.98
C LYS A 93 18.23 20.70 -23.32
N GLY A 94 18.94 19.63 -23.63
CA GLY A 94 20.27 19.71 -24.20
C GLY A 94 20.25 20.26 -25.64
N GLY A 95 21.29 20.98 -26.03
CA GLY A 95 21.45 21.48 -27.40
C GLY A 95 21.75 20.37 -28.38
N ALA A 96 21.23 20.45 -29.60
CA ALA A 96 21.55 19.49 -30.66
C ALA A 96 23.01 19.62 -31.11
N ALA A 97 23.59 18.55 -31.64
CA ALA A 97 24.92 18.56 -32.25
C ALA A 97 24.92 19.10 -33.68
N ALA A 98 26.09 19.53 -34.15
CA ALA A 98 26.41 19.77 -35.55
C ALA A 98 27.58 18.87 -36.00
N ASP A 99 27.60 18.49 -37.28
CA ASP A 99 28.64 17.67 -37.94
C ASP A 99 29.05 16.39 -37.20
N THR A 100 30.22 16.36 -36.57
CA THR A 100 30.76 15.19 -35.82
C THR A 100 30.54 15.32 -34.31
N GLY A 101 29.85 16.37 -33.87
CA GLY A 101 29.65 16.70 -32.48
C GLY A 101 28.62 15.83 -31.76
N THR A 102 28.59 15.95 -30.44
CA THR A 102 27.67 15.23 -29.55
C THR A 102 26.54 16.11 -29.03
N GLY A 103 25.37 15.51 -28.83
CA GLY A 103 24.22 16.19 -28.27
C GLY A 103 24.44 16.53 -26.79
N GLY A 104 24.02 17.73 -26.37
CA GLY A 104 24.15 18.15 -24.98
C GLY A 104 23.24 17.32 -24.05
N ALA A 105 23.66 17.10 -22.80
CA ALA A 105 22.79 16.45 -21.81
C ALA A 105 21.57 17.33 -21.47
N GLY A 106 20.43 16.71 -21.16
CA GLY A 106 19.30 17.39 -20.54
C GLY A 106 19.62 17.82 -19.11
N GLY A 107 19.14 18.99 -18.71
CA GLY A 107 19.28 19.49 -17.34
C GLY A 107 18.46 18.68 -16.35
N ALA A 108 18.90 18.59 -15.09
CA ALA A 108 18.10 17.96 -14.04
C ALA A 108 16.86 18.79 -13.68
N GLY A 109 15.78 18.13 -13.24
CA GLY A 109 14.64 18.79 -12.64
C GLY A 109 14.97 19.38 -11.26
N GLY A 110 14.33 20.49 -10.91
CA GLY A 110 14.47 21.16 -9.62
C GLY A 110 13.75 20.40 -8.51
N ALA A 111 14.27 20.47 -7.28
CA ALA A 111 13.62 19.87 -6.12
C ALA A 111 12.41 20.69 -5.65
N ALA A 112 11.45 20.04 -4.98
CA ALA A 112 10.31 20.69 -4.34
C ALA A 112 10.24 20.34 -2.84
N ASN A 113 10.06 21.35 -1.99
CA ASN A 113 9.84 21.19 -0.56
C ASN A 113 8.55 21.92 -0.14
N ALA A 114 7.57 21.21 0.43
CA ALA A 114 6.34 21.81 0.95
C ALA A 114 6.19 21.53 2.44
N THR A 115 5.95 22.57 3.24
CA THR A 115 5.79 22.46 4.70
C THR A 115 4.53 23.20 5.14
N ALA A 116 3.61 22.51 5.81
CA ALA A 116 2.37 23.08 6.34
C ALA A 116 2.24 22.77 7.84
N GLU A 117 2.07 23.79 8.68
CA GLU A 117 1.95 23.61 10.13
C GLU A 117 0.77 24.42 10.69
N ALA A 118 -0.24 23.78 11.29
CA ALA A 118 -1.42 24.43 11.87
C ALA A 118 -1.60 24.08 13.36
N VAL A 119 -1.80 25.10 14.21
CA VAL A 119 -2.03 24.92 15.66
C VAL A 119 -3.24 25.73 16.12
N THR A 120 -4.18 25.08 16.80
CA THR A 120 -5.38 25.70 17.39
C THR A 120 -5.57 25.26 18.85
N VAL A 121 -6.40 26.00 19.59
CA VAL A 121 -6.75 25.63 20.97
C VAL A 121 -7.94 24.67 21.00
N SER A 122 -9.10 25.08 20.48
CA SER A 122 -10.34 24.29 20.48
C SER A 122 -10.96 24.12 19.09
N ALA A 123 -10.57 24.95 18.12
CA ALA A 123 -11.08 24.89 16.75
C ALA A 123 -10.43 23.74 15.95
N PRO A 124 -11.01 23.32 14.82
CA PRO A 124 -10.37 22.38 13.92
C PRO A 124 -9.02 22.89 13.39
N ALA A 125 -8.05 21.98 13.21
CA ALA A 125 -6.74 22.27 12.63
C ALA A 125 -6.52 21.42 11.38
N VAL A 126 -6.15 22.06 10.27
CA VAL A 126 -5.87 21.40 8.99
C VAL A 126 -4.49 21.83 8.50
N ALA A 127 -3.64 20.86 8.20
CA ALA A 127 -2.35 21.10 7.54
C ALA A 127 -2.24 20.22 6.30
N ALA A 128 -1.92 20.82 5.15
CA ALA A 128 -1.78 20.10 3.89
C ALA A 128 -0.51 20.55 3.15
N ALA A 129 0.39 19.62 2.89
CA ALA A 129 1.64 19.88 2.16
C ALA A 129 1.70 19.03 0.89
N ALA A 130 1.94 19.66 -0.26
CA ALA A 130 2.07 19.00 -1.55
C ALA A 130 3.37 19.40 -2.25
N ALA A 131 4.23 18.44 -2.59
CA ALA A 131 5.49 18.69 -3.29
C ALA A 131 5.59 17.88 -4.58
N THR A 132 5.96 18.52 -5.69
CA THR A 132 6.18 17.85 -6.98
C THR A 132 7.56 18.21 -7.52
N GLY A 133 8.43 17.23 -7.68
CA GLY A 133 9.75 17.44 -8.27
C GLY A 133 9.64 17.86 -9.74
N GLY A 134 10.54 18.72 -10.20
CA GLY A 134 10.57 19.13 -11.61
C GLY A 134 10.97 17.97 -12.52
N ALA A 135 10.49 17.93 -13.76
CA ALA A 135 10.93 16.92 -14.71
C ALA A 135 12.37 17.18 -15.19
N GLY A 136 13.11 16.12 -15.53
CA GLY A 136 14.38 16.24 -16.22
C GLY A 136 14.22 16.72 -17.66
N GLY A 137 15.19 17.46 -18.17
CA GLY A 137 15.25 17.91 -19.54
C GLY A 137 15.60 16.77 -20.51
N ALA A 138 15.12 16.86 -21.75
CA ALA A 138 15.51 15.91 -22.79
C ALA A 138 16.97 16.12 -23.23
N GLY A 139 17.65 15.04 -23.64
CA GLY A 139 18.95 15.12 -24.31
C GLY A 139 18.89 15.84 -25.66
N GLY A 140 20.02 16.38 -26.09
CA GLY A 140 20.21 17.04 -27.38
C GLY A 140 20.37 16.04 -28.52
N ALA A 141 19.76 16.29 -29.67
CA ALA A 141 19.83 15.37 -30.80
C ALA A 141 21.26 15.21 -31.36
N PRO A 142 21.63 14.04 -31.90
CA PRO A 142 22.83 13.86 -32.69
C PRO A 142 22.77 14.68 -33.99
N PRO A 143 23.88 14.83 -34.71
CA PRO A 143 23.88 15.54 -35.97
C PRO A 143 22.94 14.86 -36.99
N PRO A 144 22.25 15.62 -37.87
CA PRO A 144 21.52 15.03 -38.98
C PRO A 144 22.50 14.25 -39.87
N HIS A 145 22.17 13.00 -40.24
CA HIS A 145 22.98 12.23 -41.18
C HIS A 145 23.17 13.04 -42.48
N ASN A 146 24.42 13.23 -42.92
CA ASN A 146 24.73 14.06 -44.09
C ASN A 146 24.01 13.59 -45.37
N PRO A 147 23.51 14.50 -46.23
CA PRO A 147 22.97 14.18 -47.57
C PRO A 147 24.01 13.76 -48.61
N GLU A 148 25.30 13.71 -48.30
CA GLU A 148 26.37 13.62 -49.29
C GLU A 148 27.32 12.45 -49.02
N GLY A 149 27.00 11.27 -49.55
CA GLY A 149 27.91 10.22 -50.04
C GLY A 149 29.11 9.73 -49.20
N LYS A 150 29.36 10.28 -48.01
CA LYS A 150 30.46 9.93 -47.11
C LYS A 150 30.00 8.73 -46.27
N PRO A 151 30.84 7.70 -46.07
CA PRO A 151 30.48 6.58 -45.20
C PRO A 151 30.03 7.13 -43.83
N PRO A 152 29.00 6.55 -43.20
CA PRO A 152 28.48 7.04 -41.93
C PRO A 152 29.60 6.94 -40.90
N SER A 153 30.28 8.05 -40.62
CA SER A 153 31.12 8.11 -39.44
C SER A 153 30.16 8.05 -38.27
N LEU A 154 30.33 7.06 -37.38
CA LEU A 154 29.70 6.96 -36.07
C LEU A 154 30.11 8.11 -35.13
N SER A 155 30.33 9.32 -35.64
CA SER A 155 30.80 10.47 -34.88
C SER A 155 29.63 11.39 -34.57
N GLY A 156 29.20 11.33 -33.30
CA GLY A 156 28.13 12.14 -32.73
C GLY A 156 27.03 11.30 -32.07
N LEU A 157 27.15 11.09 -30.75
CA LEU A 157 26.09 10.49 -29.94
C LEU A 157 25.06 11.56 -29.54
N GLY A 158 23.83 11.13 -29.28
CA GLY A 158 22.83 11.98 -28.62
C GLY A 158 23.19 12.28 -27.17
N GLY A 159 22.52 13.26 -26.59
CA GLY A 159 22.65 13.59 -25.17
C GLY A 159 21.81 12.67 -24.27
N PRO A 160 22.26 12.37 -23.04
CA PRO A 160 21.41 11.71 -22.05
C PRO A 160 20.28 12.64 -21.60
N GLY A 161 19.17 12.05 -21.17
CA GLY A 161 18.11 12.79 -20.48
C GLY A 161 18.50 13.16 -19.06
N GLY A 162 18.05 14.32 -18.59
CA GLY A 162 18.29 14.76 -17.21
C GLY A 162 17.48 13.95 -16.20
N ALA A 163 17.95 13.84 -14.96
CA ALA A 163 17.18 13.20 -13.89
C ALA A 163 15.97 14.06 -13.47
N GLY A 164 14.92 13.43 -12.98
CA GLY A 164 13.81 14.11 -12.32
C GLY A 164 14.22 14.69 -10.96
N GLY A 165 13.59 15.78 -10.56
CA GLY A 165 13.82 16.46 -9.28
C GLY A 165 13.18 15.72 -8.10
N ALA A 166 13.75 15.90 -6.91
CA ALA A 166 13.19 15.31 -5.69
C ALA A 166 11.96 16.06 -5.16
N ALA A 167 11.10 15.40 -4.38
CA ALA A 167 9.93 16.01 -3.75
C ALA A 167 9.80 15.67 -2.26
N ASN A 168 9.72 16.68 -1.39
CA ASN A 168 9.54 16.49 0.05
C ASN A 168 8.30 17.23 0.55
N ALA A 169 7.40 16.53 1.23
CA ALA A 169 6.21 17.12 1.85
C ALA A 169 6.16 16.86 3.35
N THR A 170 5.87 17.89 4.14
CA THR A 170 5.70 17.78 5.60
C THR A 170 4.47 18.52 6.07
N ALA A 171 3.54 17.82 6.73
CA ALA A 171 2.34 18.41 7.30
C ALA A 171 2.25 18.11 8.80
N ALA A 172 1.86 19.11 9.59
CA ALA A 172 1.64 18.98 11.02
C ALA A 172 0.42 19.78 11.45
N ALA A 173 -0.57 19.12 12.04
CA ALA A 173 -1.77 19.78 12.57
C ALA A 173 -1.98 19.42 14.04
N SER A 174 -2.34 20.40 14.87
CA SER A 174 -2.55 20.20 16.30
C SER A 174 -3.71 21.03 16.84
N SER A 175 -4.55 20.39 17.64
CA SER A 175 -5.60 21.01 18.46
C SER A 175 -5.36 20.62 19.93
N LEU A 176 -5.29 21.61 20.82
CA LEU A 176 -4.97 21.35 22.23
C LEU A 176 -6.15 20.77 23.03
N SER A 177 -7.38 20.87 22.51
CA SER A 177 -8.62 20.45 23.16
C SER A 177 -9.39 19.46 22.28
N ALA A 178 -10.67 19.71 22.01
CA ALA A 178 -11.57 18.79 21.30
C ALA A 178 -11.63 19.02 19.77
N GLY A 179 -10.91 20.00 19.23
CA GLY A 179 -10.95 20.30 17.80
C GLY A 179 -10.46 19.12 16.95
N ALA A 180 -11.17 18.83 15.86
CA ALA A 180 -10.78 17.81 14.90
C ALA A 180 -9.49 18.22 14.16
N VAL A 181 -8.67 17.23 13.80
CA VAL A 181 -7.36 17.45 13.20
C VAL A 181 -7.23 16.65 11.93
N ALA A 182 -6.85 17.32 10.85
CA ALA A 182 -6.51 16.69 9.57
C ALA A 182 -5.10 17.11 9.15
N SER A 183 -4.22 16.15 8.91
CA SER A 183 -2.87 16.40 8.41
C SER A 183 -2.61 15.57 7.16
N SER A 184 -2.27 16.19 6.05
CA SER A 184 -2.00 15.49 4.79
C SER A 184 -0.69 15.94 4.18
N ALA A 185 0.20 14.99 3.88
CA ALA A 185 1.43 15.26 3.15
C ALA A 185 1.49 14.37 1.89
N ASN A 186 1.72 14.99 0.74
CA ASN A 186 1.80 14.32 -0.56
C ASN A 186 3.07 14.75 -1.31
N ALA A 187 3.91 13.80 -1.73
CA ALA A 187 5.09 14.10 -2.53
C ALA A 187 5.17 13.21 -3.78
N THR A 188 5.45 13.83 -4.92
CA THR A 188 5.65 13.14 -6.21
C THR A 188 7.00 13.54 -6.79
N GLY A 189 7.91 12.56 -6.93
CA GLY A 189 9.18 12.79 -7.60
C GLY A 189 9.00 13.19 -9.07
N GLY A 190 9.92 14.01 -9.59
CA GLY A 190 9.87 14.45 -10.98
C GLY A 190 10.17 13.31 -11.96
N ALA A 191 9.61 13.35 -13.17
CA ALA A 191 9.95 12.36 -14.19
C ALA A 191 11.38 12.58 -14.73
N GLY A 192 12.06 11.51 -15.12
CA GLY A 192 13.31 11.58 -15.87
C GLY A 192 13.10 12.08 -17.30
N GLY A 193 14.10 12.78 -17.83
CA GLY A 193 14.12 13.25 -19.21
C GLY A 193 14.44 12.12 -20.20
N ALA A 194 13.93 12.22 -21.42
CA ALA A 194 14.27 11.26 -22.47
C ALA A 194 15.69 11.49 -23.02
N SER A 195 16.37 10.42 -23.43
CA SER A 195 17.57 10.55 -24.28
C SER A 195 17.19 10.79 -25.74
N SER A 196 18.16 11.14 -26.57
CA SER A 196 17.93 11.53 -27.97
C SER A 196 18.82 10.72 -28.90
N ARG A 197 18.54 9.43 -29.08
CA ARG A 197 19.24 8.45 -29.95
C ARG A 197 20.71 8.14 -29.57
N ALA A 198 21.07 6.86 -29.73
CA ALA A 198 22.40 6.22 -29.64
C ALA A 198 23.12 6.28 -28.28
N SER A 199 23.33 5.10 -27.69
CA SER A 199 24.28 4.75 -26.62
C SER A 199 24.26 5.53 -25.28
N VAL A 200 23.31 6.44 -25.05
CA VAL A 200 23.06 7.07 -23.73
C VAL A 200 21.67 6.77 -23.13
N PRO A 201 21.55 6.37 -21.84
CA PRO A 201 20.26 6.07 -21.18
C PRO A 201 19.34 7.29 -21.02
N GLY A 202 18.04 7.02 -20.85
CA GLY A 202 17.08 8.00 -20.34
C GLY A 202 17.36 8.36 -18.88
N GLY A 203 16.94 9.55 -18.45
CA GLY A 203 17.12 10.03 -17.08
C GLY A 203 16.32 9.19 -16.08
N ALA A 204 16.83 9.04 -14.86
CA ALA A 204 16.08 8.40 -13.78
C ALA A 204 14.94 9.30 -13.29
N GLY A 205 13.88 8.69 -12.75
CA GLY A 205 12.87 9.41 -11.99
C GLY A 205 13.43 9.98 -10.68
N GLY A 206 12.83 11.07 -10.21
CA GLY A 206 13.14 11.70 -8.92
C GLY A 206 12.54 10.94 -7.75
N SER A 207 13.21 10.95 -6.60
CA SER A 207 12.72 10.36 -5.36
C SER A 207 11.98 11.39 -4.49
N GLY A 208 11.44 10.96 -3.35
CA GLY A 208 10.83 11.90 -2.42
C GLY A 208 10.77 11.40 -0.98
N LYS A 209 10.31 12.30 -0.09
CA LYS A 209 10.08 12.03 1.34
C LYS A 209 8.78 12.67 1.80
N VAL A 210 8.05 11.97 2.67
CA VAL A 210 6.78 12.44 3.21
C VAL A 210 6.75 12.25 4.71
N VAL A 211 6.26 13.24 5.45
CA VAL A 211 5.96 13.15 6.88
C VAL A 211 4.67 13.89 7.18
N ALA A 212 3.72 13.27 7.86
CA ALA A 212 2.47 13.87 8.30
C ALA A 212 2.24 13.54 9.79
N SER A 213 1.80 14.53 10.57
CA SER A 213 1.55 14.35 12.00
C SER A 213 0.30 15.08 12.48
N GLY A 214 -0.47 14.45 13.36
CA GLY A 214 -1.72 15.00 13.90
C GLY A 214 -1.85 14.80 15.41
N ARG A 215 -2.29 15.82 16.14
CA ARG A 215 -2.54 15.71 17.58
C ARG A 215 -3.82 16.42 18.01
N SER A 216 -4.71 15.70 18.69
CA SER A 216 -5.87 16.30 19.36
C SER A 216 -5.98 15.80 20.81
N GLY A 217 -6.65 16.54 21.69
CA GLY A 217 -6.92 16.08 23.05
C GLY A 217 -7.97 14.97 23.05
N THR A 218 -9.16 15.27 22.51
CA THR A 218 -10.30 14.35 22.39
C THR A 218 -10.95 14.37 21.01
N GLY A 219 -10.57 15.31 20.13
CA GLY A 219 -11.10 15.38 18.78
C GLY A 219 -10.61 14.23 17.89
N ALA A 220 -11.31 13.98 16.79
CA ALA A 220 -10.86 13.03 15.79
C ALA A 220 -9.56 13.51 15.12
N VAL A 221 -8.64 12.58 14.86
CA VAL A 221 -7.36 12.85 14.19
C VAL A 221 -7.27 11.97 12.95
N ALA A 222 -7.14 12.59 11.79
CA ALA A 222 -6.91 11.93 10.51
C ALA A 222 -5.57 12.38 9.92
N VAL A 223 -4.69 11.44 9.61
CA VAL A 223 -3.35 11.73 9.07
C VAL A 223 -3.09 10.89 7.84
N SER A 224 -2.71 11.53 6.73
CA SER A 224 -2.36 10.86 5.48
C SER A 224 -0.96 11.25 5.00
N ALA A 225 -0.17 10.25 4.62
CA ALA A 225 1.15 10.41 4.02
C ALA A 225 1.23 9.61 2.70
N SER A 226 1.41 10.29 1.57
CA SER A 226 1.47 9.67 0.24
C SER A 226 2.73 10.04 -0.51
N LEU A 227 3.53 9.06 -0.91
CA LEU A 227 4.75 9.23 -1.70
C LEU A 227 4.66 8.49 -3.02
N THR A 228 4.85 9.21 -4.12
CA THR A 228 4.98 8.65 -5.46
C THR A 228 6.38 8.90 -6.01
N GLY A 229 7.07 7.83 -6.42
CA GLY A 229 8.33 7.93 -7.12
C GLY A 229 8.15 8.50 -8.53
N GLY A 230 9.12 9.26 -9.03
CA GLY A 230 9.11 9.76 -10.40
C GLY A 230 9.31 8.64 -11.43
N ALA A 231 8.67 8.77 -12.58
CA ALA A 231 8.86 7.84 -13.70
C ALA A 231 10.25 8.00 -14.34
N GLY A 232 10.81 6.91 -14.86
CA GLY A 232 12.03 6.93 -15.66
C GLY A 232 11.80 7.52 -17.06
N GLY A 233 12.83 8.17 -17.60
CA GLY A 233 12.81 8.73 -18.96
C GLY A 233 13.07 7.69 -20.03
N ALA A 234 12.56 7.91 -21.24
CA ALA A 234 12.75 6.98 -22.36
C ALA A 234 14.21 6.93 -22.84
N GLY A 235 14.67 5.73 -23.21
CA GLY A 235 15.94 5.47 -23.87
C GLY A 235 15.74 5.18 -25.37
N PHE A 236 16.44 5.90 -26.25
CA PHE A 236 16.37 5.67 -27.70
C PHE A 236 17.66 4.99 -28.20
N GLY A 237 17.60 3.69 -28.49
CA GLY A 237 18.79 2.89 -28.81
C GLY A 237 19.67 2.59 -27.58
N THR A 238 19.07 2.69 -26.39
CA THR A 238 19.64 2.36 -25.08
C THR A 238 18.56 1.97 -24.08
N ASN A 239 19.00 1.58 -22.89
CA ASN A 239 18.10 1.27 -21.80
C ASN A 239 17.27 2.49 -21.36
N GLY A 240 16.00 2.25 -21.07
CA GLY A 240 15.15 3.25 -20.43
C GLY A 240 15.62 3.57 -19.01
N GLY A 241 15.34 4.79 -18.56
CA GLY A 241 15.62 5.24 -17.20
C GLY A 241 14.82 4.44 -16.17
N ARG A 242 15.38 4.26 -14.97
CA ARG A 242 14.67 3.57 -13.89
C ARG A 242 13.62 4.50 -13.28
N GLY A 243 12.47 3.92 -12.92
CA GLY A 243 11.50 4.59 -12.03
C GLY A 243 12.04 4.67 -10.61
N ALA A 244 11.71 5.75 -9.89
CA ALA A 244 12.16 5.92 -8.52
C ALA A 244 11.36 5.05 -7.53
N ALA A 245 12.01 4.55 -6.50
CA ALA A 245 11.35 3.84 -5.41
C ALA A 245 10.56 4.80 -4.51
N ALA A 246 9.53 4.27 -3.84
CA ALA A 246 8.79 4.95 -2.79
C ALA A 246 8.84 4.12 -1.51
N THR A 247 9.46 4.67 -0.46
CA THR A 247 9.59 3.99 0.84
C THR A 247 9.05 4.88 1.93
N LEU A 248 8.09 4.38 2.69
CA LEU A 248 7.50 5.05 3.83
C LEU A 248 7.62 4.16 5.07
N VAL A 249 8.12 4.76 6.14
CA VAL A 249 8.30 4.13 7.45
C VAL A 249 7.79 5.10 8.49
N ASN A 250 6.64 4.79 9.11
CA ASN A 250 5.98 5.65 10.10
C ASN A 250 5.89 7.12 9.65
N ALA A 251 5.58 7.33 8.36
CA ALA A 251 5.48 8.64 7.76
C ALA A 251 4.19 9.35 8.19
N ALA A 252 3.12 8.61 8.50
CA ALA A 252 1.93 9.14 9.17
C ALA A 252 2.00 8.81 10.67
N SER A 253 1.76 9.80 11.52
CA SER A 253 1.75 9.63 12.99
C SER A 253 0.67 10.48 13.64
N GLY A 254 0.13 10.05 14.78
CA GLY A 254 -0.79 10.91 15.52
C GLY A 254 -1.20 10.41 16.90
N SER A 255 -1.87 11.27 17.66
CA SER A 255 -2.36 10.97 19.01
C SER A 255 -3.66 11.70 19.34
N THR A 256 -4.58 10.99 20.00
CA THR A 256 -5.83 11.53 20.56
C THR A 256 -6.44 10.52 21.53
N ARG A 257 -7.40 10.97 22.37
CA ARG A 257 -8.33 10.09 23.08
C ARG A 257 -9.61 9.80 22.30
N GLY A 258 -9.85 10.53 21.20
CA GLY A 258 -10.96 10.30 20.27
C GLY A 258 -10.64 9.21 19.23
N ALA A 259 -11.18 9.34 18.03
CA ALA A 259 -10.87 8.45 16.91
C ALA A 259 -9.54 8.85 16.24
N LEU A 260 -8.66 7.87 15.99
CA LEU A 260 -7.39 8.04 15.28
C LEU A 260 -7.40 7.25 13.97
N ALA A 261 -7.22 7.93 12.84
CA ALA A 261 -7.08 7.32 11.53
C ALA A 261 -5.73 7.72 10.90
N LEU A 262 -4.92 6.71 10.55
CA LEU A 262 -3.60 6.88 9.96
C LEU A 262 -3.54 6.13 8.64
N MET A 263 -3.17 6.83 7.57
CA MET A 263 -3.06 6.27 6.22
C MET A 263 -1.68 6.57 5.63
N GLN A 264 -1.05 5.56 5.07
CA GLN A 264 0.23 5.66 4.39
C GLN A 264 0.17 4.98 3.02
N THR A 265 0.64 5.65 1.98
CA THR A 265 0.58 5.14 0.60
C THR A 265 1.90 5.36 -0.12
N ALA A 266 2.56 4.28 -0.52
CA ALA A 266 3.80 4.30 -1.29
C ALA A 266 3.54 3.80 -2.72
N ILE A 267 3.91 4.58 -3.73
CA ILE A 267 3.74 4.22 -5.14
C ILE A 267 5.09 4.36 -5.86
N GLY A 268 5.62 3.26 -6.38
CA GLY A 268 6.86 3.27 -7.15
C GLY A 268 6.66 3.92 -8.53
N GLY A 269 7.69 4.61 -9.03
CA GLY A 269 7.66 5.21 -10.36
C GLY A 269 7.77 4.16 -11.47
N ALA A 270 7.10 4.37 -12.60
CA ALA A 270 7.24 3.47 -13.76
C ALA A 270 8.65 3.54 -14.37
N GLY A 271 9.12 2.42 -14.92
CA GLY A 271 10.33 2.37 -15.72
C GLY A 271 10.16 3.05 -17.08
N GLY A 272 11.23 3.64 -17.61
CA GLY A 272 11.24 4.28 -18.93
C GLY A 272 11.28 3.25 -20.06
N ASN A 273 10.64 3.55 -21.19
CA ASN A 273 10.66 2.67 -22.36
C ASN A 273 12.00 2.70 -23.11
N ALA A 274 12.28 1.68 -23.89
CA ALA A 274 13.47 1.53 -24.72
C ALA A 274 13.15 1.13 -26.18
N THR A 275 13.92 1.65 -27.14
CA THR A 275 13.83 1.28 -28.58
C THR A 275 15.14 0.68 -29.10
N TYR A 276 15.09 -0.03 -30.25
CA TYR A 276 16.23 -0.60 -30.98
C TYR A 276 17.11 -1.57 -30.17
N ALA A 277 16.66 -2.81 -29.95
CA ALA A 277 17.46 -3.88 -29.31
C ALA A 277 17.94 -3.56 -27.85
N SER A 278 17.29 -2.63 -27.14
CA SER A 278 17.68 -2.15 -25.81
C SER A 278 16.65 -2.41 -24.69
N LYS A 279 17.10 -2.57 -23.44
CA LYS A 279 16.25 -3.02 -22.32
C LYS A 279 15.37 -1.92 -21.74
N GLY A 280 14.09 -2.19 -21.51
CA GLY A 280 13.22 -1.28 -20.77
C GLY A 280 13.74 -0.97 -19.35
N GLY A 281 13.47 0.23 -18.85
CA GLY A 281 13.82 0.64 -17.49
C GLY A 281 13.06 -0.17 -16.44
N ALA A 282 13.67 -0.44 -15.29
CA ALA A 282 12.98 -1.09 -14.19
C ALA A 282 11.96 -0.14 -13.53
N GLY A 283 10.82 -0.69 -13.13
CA GLY A 283 9.88 -0.01 -12.24
C GLY A 283 10.45 0.17 -10.83
N GLY A 284 10.04 1.23 -10.15
CA GLY A 284 10.45 1.52 -8.78
C GLY A 284 9.72 0.61 -7.79
N ALA A 285 10.43 0.12 -6.78
CA ALA A 285 9.80 -0.61 -5.68
C ALA A 285 8.98 0.32 -4.77
N ALA A 286 7.93 -0.21 -4.14
CA ALA A 286 7.11 0.49 -3.16
C ALA A 286 7.09 -0.27 -1.83
N SER A 287 7.32 0.45 -0.73
CA SER A 287 7.21 -0.09 0.63
C SER A 287 6.50 0.91 1.54
N SER A 288 5.49 0.44 2.27
CA SER A 288 4.78 1.22 3.28
C SER A 288 4.69 0.42 4.57
N THR A 289 5.42 0.84 5.60
CA THR A 289 5.39 0.25 6.94
C THR A 289 4.85 1.25 7.96
N LEU A 290 3.89 0.84 8.78
CA LEU A 290 3.27 1.70 9.80
C LEU A 290 2.97 0.89 11.07
N SER A 291 3.58 1.29 12.19
CA SER A 291 3.38 0.65 13.49
C SER A 291 2.88 1.67 14.51
N VAL A 292 1.78 1.33 15.18
CA VAL A 292 1.09 2.16 16.15
C VAL A 292 0.79 1.29 17.36
N LEU A 293 1.65 1.39 18.38
CA LEU A 293 1.56 0.53 19.55
C LEU A 293 1.00 1.26 20.77
N GLY A 294 0.06 0.62 21.47
CA GLY A 294 -0.46 1.09 22.76
C GLY A 294 -1.16 2.46 22.70
N SER A 295 -1.82 2.79 21.59
CA SER A 295 -2.50 4.09 21.47
C SER A 295 -3.64 4.24 22.51
N PRO A 296 -3.86 5.44 23.10
CA PRO A 296 -4.95 5.70 24.02
C PRO A 296 -6.27 6.12 23.33
N ALA A 297 -6.34 6.02 22.00
CA ALA A 297 -7.51 6.41 21.22
C ALA A 297 -8.74 5.54 21.54
N ALA A 298 -9.94 6.11 21.41
CA ALA A 298 -11.19 5.37 21.55
C ALA A 298 -11.45 4.41 20.37
N SER A 299 -10.88 4.73 19.20
CA SER A 299 -10.78 3.83 18.05
C SER A 299 -9.53 4.14 17.23
N LEU A 300 -8.99 3.13 16.59
CA LEU A 300 -7.77 3.21 15.78
C LEU A 300 -8.02 2.57 14.42
N ALA A 301 -7.78 3.30 13.34
CA ALA A 301 -7.74 2.78 11.97
C ALA A 301 -6.36 3.04 11.37
N VAL A 302 -5.70 1.99 10.89
CA VAL A 302 -4.37 2.03 10.27
C VAL A 302 -4.49 1.44 8.87
N VAL A 303 -4.07 2.20 7.87
CA VAL A 303 -4.07 1.75 6.47
C VAL A 303 -2.69 1.95 5.88
N THR A 304 -2.10 0.87 5.36
CA THR A 304 -0.88 0.93 4.56
C THR A 304 -1.14 0.38 3.18
N ALA A 305 -0.75 1.15 2.17
CA ALA A 305 -0.84 0.78 0.77
C ALA A 305 0.54 0.88 0.09
N ALA A 306 0.91 -0.11 -0.69
CA ALA A 306 2.12 -0.10 -1.51
C ALA A 306 1.80 -0.55 -2.93
N THR A 307 2.20 0.22 -3.94
CA THR A 307 2.03 -0.15 -5.36
C THR A 307 3.36 -0.05 -6.08
N GLY A 308 3.89 -1.19 -6.56
CA GLY A 308 5.12 -1.24 -7.33
C GLY A 308 4.97 -0.53 -8.68
N GLY A 309 6.04 0.07 -9.18
CA GLY A 309 6.06 0.72 -10.48
C GLY A 309 6.06 -0.29 -11.62
N ALA A 310 5.32 -0.01 -12.71
CA ALA A 310 5.37 -0.86 -13.89
C ALA A 310 6.76 -0.86 -14.54
N ALA A 311 7.12 -1.97 -15.19
CA ALA A 311 8.32 -2.07 -16.01
C ALA A 311 8.21 -1.23 -17.29
N GLY A 312 9.34 -0.71 -17.75
CA GLY A 312 9.47 -0.10 -19.08
C GLY A 312 9.48 -1.15 -20.19
N TRP A 313 8.97 -0.76 -21.36
CA TRP A 313 8.86 -1.65 -22.53
C TRP A 313 10.17 -1.71 -23.32
N GLY A 314 10.44 -2.84 -23.97
CA GLY A 314 11.53 -2.99 -24.95
C GLY A 314 10.96 -3.31 -26.34
N LEU A 315 11.39 -2.59 -27.37
CA LEU A 315 10.92 -2.79 -28.76
C LEU A 315 11.95 -3.56 -29.60
N ALA A 316 11.50 -4.26 -30.66
CA ALA A 316 12.33 -4.98 -31.64
C ALA A 316 13.27 -6.06 -31.05
N GLY A 317 12.73 -6.97 -30.22
CA GLY A 317 13.46 -8.13 -29.68
C GLY A 317 14.21 -7.89 -28.36
N SER A 318 13.97 -6.77 -27.68
CA SER A 318 14.74 -6.33 -26.51
C SER A 318 14.02 -6.58 -25.19
N ALA A 319 14.72 -7.17 -24.19
CA ALA A 319 14.16 -7.44 -22.87
C ALA A 319 13.36 -6.25 -22.27
N ALA A 320 12.19 -6.52 -21.70
CA ALA A 320 11.49 -5.51 -20.90
C ALA A 320 12.24 -5.23 -19.58
N GLY A 321 11.90 -4.12 -18.93
CA GLY A 321 12.33 -3.87 -17.55
C GLY A 321 11.76 -4.90 -16.59
N ALA A 322 12.35 -5.01 -15.40
CA ALA A 322 11.69 -5.69 -14.29
C ALA A 322 10.66 -4.76 -13.67
N ALA A 323 9.52 -5.29 -13.26
CA ALA A 323 8.54 -4.52 -12.52
C ALA A 323 8.98 -4.28 -11.07
N GLY A 324 8.39 -3.27 -10.44
CA GLY A 324 8.64 -2.93 -9.04
C GLY A 324 7.89 -3.87 -8.09
N ASN A 325 8.56 -4.28 -7.03
CA ASN A 325 7.93 -5.01 -5.92
C ASN A 325 7.10 -4.07 -5.04
N ALA A 326 6.11 -4.61 -4.35
CA ALA A 326 5.27 -3.90 -3.39
C ALA A 326 5.26 -4.60 -2.02
N SER A 327 5.43 -3.83 -0.94
CA SER A 327 5.33 -4.34 0.43
C SER A 327 4.54 -3.38 1.31
N ALA A 328 3.43 -3.83 1.90
CA ALA A 328 2.65 -3.07 2.86
C ALA A 328 2.62 -3.82 4.20
N ASP A 329 3.00 -3.15 5.28
CA ASP A 329 2.99 -3.69 6.64
C ASP A 329 2.30 -2.71 7.59
N SER A 330 1.29 -3.18 8.31
CA SER A 330 0.58 -2.39 9.31
C SER A 330 0.48 -3.13 10.64
N ASP A 331 0.78 -2.45 11.73
CA ASP A 331 0.65 -2.99 13.08
C ASP A 331 -0.03 -1.96 13.97
N ALA A 332 -1.19 -2.33 14.54
CA ALA A 332 -2.06 -1.43 15.28
C ALA A 332 -2.48 -2.06 16.60
N THR A 333 -2.16 -1.42 17.72
CA THR A 333 -2.66 -1.85 19.04
C THR A 333 -3.18 -0.67 19.85
N LEU A 334 -4.25 -0.92 20.59
CA LEU A 334 -4.81 0.02 21.56
C LEU A 334 -4.48 -0.44 22.99
N SER A 335 -4.30 0.53 23.87
CA SER A 335 -4.19 0.31 25.32
C SER A 335 -5.55 0.08 25.99
N GLY A 336 -6.65 0.47 25.34
CA GLY A 336 -8.02 0.35 25.83
C GLY A 336 -8.89 -0.61 25.00
N SER A 337 -10.16 -0.74 25.39
CA SER A 337 -11.17 -1.61 24.77
C SER A 337 -11.81 -1.04 23.49
N GLY A 338 -11.18 -0.03 22.87
CA GLY A 338 -11.67 0.62 21.64
C GLY A 338 -11.67 -0.31 20.43
N GLN A 339 -12.22 0.11 19.29
CA GLN A 339 -12.12 -0.68 18.05
C GLN A 339 -10.76 -0.44 17.39
N VAL A 340 -10.08 -1.49 16.94
CA VAL A 340 -8.89 -1.37 16.07
C VAL A 340 -9.25 -1.83 14.67
N SER A 341 -8.74 -1.19 13.64
CA SER A 341 -8.78 -1.69 12.27
C SER A 341 -7.42 -1.51 11.67
N SER A 342 -6.82 -2.59 11.16
CA SER A 342 -5.56 -2.51 10.45
C SER A 342 -5.71 -3.11 9.06
N THR A 343 -5.30 -2.38 8.04
CA THR A 343 -5.41 -2.80 6.63
C THR A 343 -4.09 -2.62 5.91
N ALA A 344 -3.59 -3.69 5.31
CA ALA A 344 -2.45 -3.64 4.41
C ALA A 344 -2.84 -4.08 3.00
N THR A 345 -2.51 -3.24 2.02
CA THR A 345 -2.69 -3.53 0.60
C THR A 345 -1.38 -3.39 -0.15
N ALA A 346 -0.95 -4.45 -0.83
CA ALA A 346 0.23 -4.42 -1.68
C ALA A 346 -0.12 -4.84 -3.10
N THR A 347 0.22 -4.04 -4.10
CA THR A 347 -0.01 -4.35 -5.51
C THR A 347 1.30 -4.28 -6.26
N ALA A 348 1.76 -5.41 -6.80
CA ALA A 348 2.99 -5.44 -7.60
C ALA A 348 2.86 -4.60 -8.87
N GLY A 349 3.99 -4.10 -9.38
CA GLY A 349 4.03 -3.44 -10.67
C GLY A 349 3.82 -4.42 -11.82
N ALA A 350 3.13 -3.99 -12.87
CA ALA A 350 2.94 -4.80 -14.08
C ALA A 350 4.24 -5.02 -14.85
N SER A 351 4.42 -6.21 -15.43
CA SER A 351 5.52 -6.51 -16.34
C SER A 351 5.38 -5.72 -17.65
N GLY A 352 6.51 -5.53 -18.34
CA GLY A 352 6.53 -4.86 -19.65
C GLY A 352 6.22 -5.85 -20.76
N TYR A 353 5.40 -5.46 -21.73
CA TYR A 353 5.09 -6.28 -22.90
C TYR A 353 6.31 -6.47 -23.81
N GLN A 354 6.42 -7.67 -24.39
CA GLN A 354 7.54 -8.11 -25.24
C GLN A 354 7.11 -9.17 -26.26
N ALA A 355 7.81 -9.25 -27.39
CA ALA A 355 7.57 -10.25 -28.44
C ALA A 355 8.48 -11.50 -28.35
N LEU A 356 9.57 -11.47 -27.55
CA LEU A 356 10.56 -12.57 -27.47
C LEU A 356 10.93 -13.04 -26.04
N VAL A 357 11.01 -12.16 -25.01
CA VAL A 357 11.23 -12.51 -23.59
C VAL A 357 10.57 -11.47 -22.66
N GLY A 358 9.56 -11.84 -21.87
CA GLY A 358 8.93 -10.93 -20.91
C GLY A 358 9.89 -10.47 -19.81
N GLY A 359 9.63 -9.29 -19.24
CA GLY A 359 10.32 -8.84 -18.03
C GLY A 359 9.72 -9.52 -16.80
N ALA A 360 10.55 -9.78 -15.77
CA ALA A 360 10.06 -10.33 -14.51
C ALA A 360 8.94 -9.45 -13.91
N SER A 361 7.88 -10.12 -13.45
CA SER A 361 6.77 -9.46 -12.75
C SER A 361 7.18 -9.04 -11.34
N GLY A 362 6.48 -8.05 -10.77
CA GLY A 362 6.75 -7.63 -9.40
C GLY A 362 6.17 -8.63 -8.40
N ALA A 363 6.80 -8.75 -7.24
CA ALA A 363 6.24 -9.46 -6.09
C ALA A 363 5.42 -8.50 -5.21
N ALA A 364 4.34 -9.00 -4.60
CA ALA A 364 3.51 -8.25 -3.66
C ALA A 364 3.46 -8.93 -2.30
N SER A 365 3.68 -8.18 -1.22
CA SER A 365 3.56 -8.66 0.16
C SER A 365 2.71 -7.71 0.99
N ALA A 366 1.62 -8.18 1.58
CA ALA A 366 0.79 -7.39 2.49
C ALA A 366 0.71 -8.10 3.84
N HIS A 367 0.99 -7.37 4.93
CA HIS A 367 0.88 -7.87 6.29
C HIS A 367 0.17 -6.85 7.18
N SER A 368 -0.76 -7.30 8.00
CA SER A 368 -1.48 -6.41 8.92
C SER A 368 -1.72 -7.10 10.26
N ARG A 369 -1.65 -6.32 11.34
CA ARG A 369 -1.84 -6.72 12.73
C ARG A 369 -2.77 -5.75 13.44
N ALA A 370 -3.79 -6.28 14.12
CA ALA A 370 -4.60 -5.52 15.09
C ALA A 370 -4.65 -6.25 16.43
N GLY A 371 -4.29 -5.55 17.51
CA GLY A 371 -4.32 -6.09 18.87
C GLY A 371 -5.25 -5.30 19.79
N ASN A 372 -6.32 -5.96 20.23
CA ASN A 372 -7.07 -5.81 21.48
C ASN A 372 -8.34 -6.71 21.45
N ALA A 373 -9.20 -6.62 22.46
CA ALA A 373 -10.44 -7.39 22.52
C ALA A 373 -11.45 -7.07 21.40
N ALA A 374 -11.27 -6.01 20.60
CA ALA A 374 -12.20 -5.66 19.53
C ALA A 374 -11.47 -5.11 18.30
N GLY A 375 -10.31 -5.68 17.95
CA GLY A 375 -9.56 -5.29 16.75
C GLY A 375 -10.27 -5.79 15.51
N SER A 376 -9.90 -5.41 14.29
CA SER A 376 -10.36 -5.91 12.98
C SER A 376 -9.15 -5.87 12.07
N VAL A 377 -8.93 -6.83 11.18
CA VAL A 377 -7.90 -6.73 10.14
C VAL A 377 -8.38 -7.36 8.85
N ALA A 378 -8.02 -6.67 7.77
CA ALA A 378 -8.09 -7.17 6.42
C ALA A 378 -6.71 -7.01 5.77
N THR A 379 -6.24 -8.01 5.04
CA THR A 379 -5.09 -7.85 4.13
C THR A 379 -5.38 -8.35 2.74
N ALA A 380 -4.82 -7.63 1.78
CA ALA A 380 -4.86 -8.02 0.40
C ALA A 380 -3.50 -7.78 -0.23
N ALA A 381 -2.86 -8.83 -0.75
CA ALA A 381 -1.70 -8.72 -1.61
C ALA A 381 -2.12 -9.12 -3.03
N GLN A 382 -1.83 -8.28 -4.01
CA GLN A 382 -2.17 -8.50 -5.40
C GLN A 382 -0.87 -8.55 -6.20
N ALA A 383 -0.51 -9.72 -6.70
CA ALA A 383 0.54 -9.86 -7.70
C ALA A 383 -0.03 -9.50 -9.07
N SER A 384 0.76 -8.80 -9.88
CA SER A 384 0.39 -8.53 -11.27
C SER A 384 0.61 -9.79 -12.11
N VAL A 385 -0.34 -10.08 -13.00
CA VAL A 385 -0.28 -11.18 -13.96
C VAL A 385 0.81 -10.93 -15.01
N SER A 386 1.78 -11.84 -15.12
CA SER A 386 2.78 -11.86 -16.20
C SER A 386 2.15 -12.43 -17.46
N VAL A 387 2.12 -11.70 -18.57
CA VAL A 387 1.47 -12.20 -19.80
C VAL A 387 2.39 -13.15 -20.59
N ILE A 388 3.72 -13.13 -20.42
CA ILE A 388 4.62 -13.99 -21.21
C ILE A 388 5.98 -14.25 -20.50
N GLY A 389 6.18 -15.44 -19.91
CA GLY A 389 7.49 -16.10 -19.96
C GLY A 389 8.65 -15.63 -19.06
N ALA A 390 8.45 -15.06 -17.86
CA ALA A 390 9.56 -14.78 -16.93
C ALA A 390 9.15 -14.74 -15.45
N ASP A 391 9.69 -15.71 -14.68
CA ASP A 391 9.71 -15.94 -13.22
C ASP A 391 8.42 -15.74 -12.39
N ASP A 392 8.17 -16.72 -11.51
CA ASP A 392 6.95 -16.89 -10.70
C ASP A 392 6.53 -15.60 -9.95
N PRO A 393 5.36 -15.01 -10.24
CA PRO A 393 4.81 -13.94 -9.44
C PRO A 393 4.47 -14.49 -8.04
N VAL A 394 5.20 -14.03 -7.02
CA VAL A 394 4.90 -14.33 -5.62
C VAL A 394 3.99 -13.21 -5.09
N ALA A 395 2.72 -13.53 -4.88
CA ALA A 395 1.82 -12.73 -4.04
C ALA A 395 1.73 -13.42 -2.67
N LYS A 396 2.13 -12.70 -1.62
CA LYS A 396 2.06 -13.17 -0.25
C LYS A 396 1.15 -12.24 0.56
N ALA A 397 -0.02 -12.70 0.99
CA ALA A 397 -0.85 -11.95 1.92
C ALA A 397 -0.79 -12.61 3.31
N GLY A 398 -0.20 -11.95 4.29
CA GLY A 398 -0.39 -12.33 5.69
C GLY A 398 -1.49 -11.46 6.28
N ALA A 399 -2.48 -12.00 6.97
CA ALA A 399 -3.33 -11.22 7.88
C ALA A 399 -3.21 -11.80 9.28
N ALA A 400 -2.61 -11.08 10.21
CA ALA A 400 -2.65 -11.44 11.62
C ALA A 400 -3.71 -10.56 12.31
N VAL A 401 -4.76 -11.14 12.89
CA VAL A 401 -5.99 -10.37 13.10
C VAL A 401 -6.73 -10.65 14.41
N GLY A 402 -7.11 -9.57 15.11
CA GLY A 402 -8.33 -9.45 15.92
C GLY A 402 -9.55 -8.91 15.14
N ALA A 403 -10.79 -9.24 15.56
CA ALA A 403 -12.22 -9.02 15.13
C ALA A 403 -12.78 -8.23 13.87
N GLY A 404 -13.20 -8.89 12.76
CA GLY A 404 -14.21 -8.32 11.83
C GLY A 404 -14.79 -9.27 10.74
N SER A 405 -16.01 -9.00 10.25
CA SER A 405 -16.83 -9.92 9.41
C SER A 405 -16.18 -10.37 8.10
N ALA A 406 -16.03 -11.68 7.90
CA ALA A 406 -15.78 -12.29 6.60
C ALA A 406 -17.03 -12.17 5.72
N ALA A 407 -17.07 -11.15 4.87
CA ALA A 407 -17.84 -11.26 3.63
C ALA A 407 -17.00 -12.10 2.68
N LEU A 408 -17.60 -13.11 2.04
CA LEU A 408 -17.04 -13.82 0.90
C LEU A 408 -16.42 -12.78 -0.05
N VAL A 409 -15.09 -12.72 -0.13
CA VAL A 409 -14.44 -11.88 -1.12
C VAL A 409 -14.38 -12.72 -2.39
N PRO A 410 -15.02 -12.30 -3.50
CA PRO A 410 -15.00 -13.06 -4.73
C PRO A 410 -13.56 -13.32 -5.17
N LEU A 411 -13.29 -14.51 -5.69
CA LEU A 411 -11.99 -14.85 -6.29
C LEU A 411 -11.68 -13.84 -7.41
N VAL A 412 -10.59 -13.10 -7.28
CA VAL A 412 -10.06 -12.21 -8.32
C VAL A 412 -8.68 -12.70 -8.74
N ALA A 413 -8.45 -12.78 -10.05
CA ALA A 413 -7.18 -13.19 -10.62
C ALA A 413 -5.99 -12.35 -10.09
N GLY A 414 -4.91 -13.01 -9.71
CA GLY A 414 -3.66 -12.41 -9.21
C GLY A 414 -3.68 -11.99 -7.74
N GLN A 415 -4.69 -12.36 -6.96
CA GLN A 415 -4.86 -11.88 -5.58
C GLN A 415 -4.68 -12.98 -4.55
N ALA A 416 -3.98 -12.63 -3.48
CA ALA A 416 -3.87 -13.29 -2.19
C ALA A 416 -4.62 -12.44 -1.17
N ILE A 417 -5.63 -12.98 -0.51
CA ILE A 417 -6.50 -12.22 0.41
C ILE A 417 -6.61 -13.00 1.69
N THR A 418 -6.30 -12.36 2.82
CA THR A 418 -6.54 -12.95 4.13
C THR A 418 -7.31 -11.95 5.00
N ASN A 419 -8.39 -12.41 5.61
CA ASN A 419 -9.10 -11.69 6.65
C ASN A 419 -9.08 -12.55 7.90
N ALA A 420 -9.08 -11.93 9.07
CA ALA A 420 -9.45 -12.66 10.27
C ALA A 420 -10.23 -11.82 11.30
N MET A 421 -10.60 -12.43 12.42
CA MET A 421 -11.46 -11.84 13.46
C MET A 421 -11.19 -12.56 14.78
N LEU A 422 -11.41 -11.91 15.92
CA LEU A 422 -11.56 -12.47 17.26
C LEU A 422 -12.99 -12.19 17.73
N THR A 423 -13.71 -13.12 18.35
CA THR A 423 -15.08 -12.84 18.86
C THR A 423 -15.15 -13.05 20.37
N PRO A 424 -14.74 -12.07 21.19
CA PRO A 424 -14.80 -12.23 22.64
C PRO A 424 -16.26 -12.40 23.09
N GLY A 425 -16.52 -13.49 23.83
CA GLY A 425 -17.83 -13.79 24.39
C GLY A 425 -18.77 -14.60 23.49
N GLY A 426 -18.35 -15.00 22.29
CA GLY A 426 -19.04 -16.01 21.47
C GLY A 426 -18.30 -17.36 21.46
N PRO A 427 -18.90 -18.45 20.93
CA PRO A 427 -18.24 -19.76 20.83
C PRO A 427 -17.10 -19.79 19.79
N ALA A 428 -17.00 -18.77 18.94
CA ALA A 428 -15.90 -18.60 18.00
C ALA A 428 -14.78 -17.81 18.65
N ILE A 429 -13.55 -18.32 18.55
CA ILE A 429 -12.34 -17.59 18.95
C ILE A 429 -11.98 -16.63 17.83
N GLY A 430 -12.10 -17.06 16.57
CA GLY A 430 -11.89 -16.21 15.40
C GLY A 430 -12.44 -16.77 14.09
N VAL A 431 -12.64 -15.93 13.08
CA VAL A 431 -12.98 -16.35 11.70
C VAL A 431 -11.93 -15.86 10.75
N GLY A 432 -11.77 -16.50 9.59
CA GLY A 432 -10.90 -16.02 8.54
C GLY A 432 -11.26 -16.59 7.17
N ALA A 433 -10.70 -15.99 6.13
CA ALA A 433 -10.86 -16.41 4.75
C ALA A 433 -9.50 -16.31 4.06
N MET A 434 -9.18 -17.26 3.18
CA MET A 434 -7.95 -17.30 2.40
C MET A 434 -8.26 -17.65 0.95
N SER A 435 -7.53 -17.07 0.00
CA SER A 435 -7.73 -17.38 -1.41
C SER A 435 -6.55 -16.99 -2.26
N GLY A 436 -6.23 -17.82 -3.25
CA GLY A 436 -5.27 -17.51 -4.31
C GLY A 436 -5.84 -17.86 -5.68
N ALA A 437 -5.65 -16.99 -6.67
CA ALA A 437 -6.05 -17.26 -8.06
C ALA A 437 -5.04 -16.68 -9.05
N ALA A 438 -4.78 -17.37 -10.15
CA ALA A 438 -3.97 -16.90 -11.27
C ALA A 438 -4.82 -16.81 -12.55
N ALA A 439 -4.58 -15.77 -13.34
CA ALA A 439 -4.99 -15.76 -14.74
C ALA A 439 -3.84 -16.28 -15.60
N CYS A 440 -4.15 -17.31 -16.39
CA CYS A 440 -3.45 -17.90 -17.53
C CYS A 440 -1.89 -17.93 -17.61
N CYS A 441 -1.42 -18.97 -18.33
CA CYS A 441 -0.12 -19.10 -18.98
C CYS A 441 1.14 -19.37 -18.13
N GLN A 442 1.13 -19.22 -16.81
CA GLN A 442 2.28 -19.60 -15.95
C GLN A 442 1.84 -20.14 -14.58
N ASN A 443 2.69 -20.97 -13.96
CA ASN A 443 2.54 -21.32 -12.55
C ASN A 443 2.77 -20.05 -11.70
N GLN A 444 1.91 -19.79 -10.72
CA GLN A 444 2.12 -18.75 -9.73
C GLN A 444 1.91 -19.34 -8.35
N THR A 445 2.76 -18.98 -7.40
CA THR A 445 2.63 -19.42 -6.00
C THR A 445 2.09 -18.28 -5.15
N PHE A 446 0.91 -18.49 -4.59
CA PHE A 446 0.31 -17.61 -3.59
C PHE A 446 0.54 -18.23 -2.22
N THR A 447 0.91 -17.42 -1.23
CA THR A 447 1.04 -17.87 0.16
C THR A 447 0.28 -16.93 1.07
N ASP A 448 -0.70 -17.50 1.78
CA ASP A 448 -1.52 -16.82 2.75
C ASP A 448 -1.24 -17.33 4.17
N THR A 449 -1.23 -16.44 5.14
CA THR A 449 -1.01 -16.79 6.56
C THR A 449 -1.97 -15.99 7.43
N ALA A 450 -2.68 -16.68 8.33
CA ALA A 450 -3.48 -16.05 9.38
C ALA A 450 -3.00 -16.45 10.77
N ASP A 451 -2.51 -15.47 11.52
CA ASP A 451 -2.05 -15.67 12.89
C ASP A 451 -3.13 -15.18 13.87
N PHE A 452 -3.57 -16.06 14.75
CA PHE A 452 -4.47 -15.76 15.85
C PHE A 452 -3.70 -15.83 17.16
N THR A 453 -3.76 -14.79 17.98
CA THR A 453 -3.22 -14.81 19.34
C THR A 453 -4.34 -14.47 20.32
N PHE A 454 -4.57 -15.35 21.29
CA PHE A 454 -5.63 -15.19 22.30
C PHE A 454 -5.18 -15.77 23.64
N THR A 455 -5.96 -15.56 24.70
CA THR A 455 -5.68 -16.09 26.04
C THR A 455 -6.79 -17.03 26.47
N THR A 456 -6.40 -18.21 26.94
CA THR A 456 -7.31 -19.24 27.46
C THR A 456 -7.36 -19.18 28.99
N GLY A 457 -8.57 -19.25 29.55
CA GLY A 457 -8.79 -19.19 30.99
C GLY A 457 -8.53 -20.51 31.72
N ALA A 458 -8.64 -21.61 30.98
CA ALA A 458 -8.46 -22.97 31.46
C ALA A 458 -7.82 -23.84 30.37
N ARG A 459 -7.57 -25.10 30.69
CA ARG A 459 -7.13 -26.08 29.70
C ARG A 459 -8.36 -26.50 28.87
N GLU A 460 -8.36 -26.20 27.59
CA GLU A 460 -9.51 -26.41 26.71
C GLU A 460 -9.10 -26.99 25.35
N GLY A 461 -10.05 -27.67 24.70
CA GLY A 461 -9.84 -28.15 23.34
C GLY A 461 -9.93 -26.99 22.36
N LEU A 462 -9.32 -27.15 21.19
CA LEU A 462 -9.39 -26.18 20.11
C LEU A 462 -9.79 -26.88 18.82
N SER A 463 -10.60 -26.21 18.00
CA SER A 463 -11.01 -26.73 16.70
C SER A 463 -11.03 -25.65 15.61
N LEU A 464 -10.86 -26.09 14.37
CA LEU A 464 -10.96 -25.27 13.16
C LEU A 464 -12.14 -25.78 12.32
N ALA A 465 -13.22 -25.00 12.25
CA ALA A 465 -14.33 -25.27 11.37
C ALA A 465 -14.06 -24.67 9.99
N ILE A 466 -14.02 -25.51 8.96
CA ILE A 466 -14.07 -25.08 7.56
C ILE A 466 -15.53 -24.83 7.21
N LEU A 467 -15.84 -23.63 6.71
CA LEU A 467 -17.20 -23.17 6.46
C LEU A 467 -17.65 -23.40 5.02
N GLY A 468 -16.71 -23.36 4.09
CA GLY A 468 -16.94 -23.58 2.66
C GLY A 468 -15.69 -23.32 1.85
N ASN A 469 -15.75 -23.68 0.57
CA ASN A 469 -14.70 -23.40 -0.40
C ASN A 469 -15.29 -22.76 -1.67
N THR A 470 -14.41 -22.17 -2.46
CA THR A 470 -14.71 -21.68 -3.80
C THR A 470 -13.53 -22.02 -4.69
N ALA A 471 -13.79 -22.60 -5.85
CA ALA A 471 -12.78 -22.94 -6.84
C ALA A 471 -13.06 -22.25 -8.18
N ALA A 472 -12.01 -21.99 -8.94
CA ALA A 472 -12.08 -21.51 -10.31
C ALA A 472 -11.16 -22.35 -11.21
N GLY A 473 -11.63 -22.62 -12.43
CA GLY A 473 -10.88 -23.37 -13.44
C GLY A 473 -10.80 -24.86 -13.16
N THR A 474 -9.90 -25.54 -13.88
CA THR A 474 -9.67 -26.99 -13.80
C THR A 474 -8.25 -27.35 -13.37
N GLY A 475 -7.32 -26.38 -13.35
CA GLY A 475 -5.90 -26.60 -13.14
C GLY A 475 -5.43 -26.25 -11.72
N LEU A 476 -5.21 -27.27 -10.88
CA LEU A 476 -4.42 -27.15 -9.65
C LEU A 476 -3.05 -27.80 -9.87
N GLY A 477 -1.97 -27.04 -9.68
CA GLY A 477 -0.61 -27.59 -9.71
C GLY A 477 -0.29 -28.31 -8.40
N ALA A 478 -0.27 -27.55 -7.31
CA ALA A 478 -0.11 -28.06 -5.96
C ALA A 478 -0.75 -27.10 -4.95
N MET A 479 -1.14 -27.61 -3.79
CA MET A 479 -1.62 -26.81 -2.67
C MET A 479 -1.11 -27.42 -1.37
N SER A 480 -0.70 -26.58 -0.43
CA SER A 480 -0.39 -27.01 0.94
C SER A 480 -1.25 -26.23 1.93
N PHE A 481 -1.71 -26.92 2.95
CA PHE A 481 -2.49 -26.36 4.04
C PHE A 481 -1.92 -26.87 5.35
N GLU A 482 -1.45 -25.94 6.17
CA GLU A 482 -0.83 -26.23 7.45
C GLU A 482 -1.53 -25.41 8.54
N VAL A 483 -1.75 -26.02 9.71
CA VAL A 483 -2.23 -25.31 10.90
C VAL A 483 -1.30 -25.65 12.04
N THR A 484 -0.68 -24.64 12.63
CA THR A 484 0.14 -24.78 13.85
C THR A 484 -0.58 -24.19 15.05
N VAL A 485 -0.41 -24.82 16.21
CA VAL A 485 -0.88 -24.32 17.51
C VAL A 485 0.32 -24.26 18.44
N ASP A 486 0.70 -23.07 18.90
CA ASP A 486 1.90 -22.82 19.70
C ASP A 486 3.17 -23.42 19.07
N GLY A 487 3.27 -23.33 17.74
CA GLY A 487 4.37 -23.92 16.95
C GLY A 487 4.30 -25.44 16.76
N ARG A 488 3.28 -26.13 17.29
CA ARG A 488 3.01 -27.56 17.02
C ARG A 488 2.11 -27.72 15.81
N VAL A 489 2.56 -28.47 14.81
CA VAL A 489 1.73 -28.85 13.66
C VAL A 489 0.52 -29.66 14.12
N ALA A 490 -0.68 -29.11 13.89
CA ALA A 490 -1.97 -29.74 14.17
C ALA A 490 -2.61 -30.31 12.90
N VAL A 491 -2.38 -29.68 11.76
CA VAL A 491 -2.81 -30.14 10.42
C VAL A 491 -1.68 -29.85 9.44
N ASP A 492 -1.37 -30.79 8.56
CA ASP A 492 -0.40 -30.62 7.46
C ASP A 492 -0.84 -31.52 6.30
N GLU A 493 -1.32 -30.89 5.24
CA GLU A 493 -1.99 -31.55 4.13
C GLU A 493 -1.54 -30.94 2.81
N THR A 494 -1.31 -31.80 1.82
CA THR A 494 -0.90 -31.39 0.47
C THR A 494 -1.84 -31.98 -0.57
N PHE A 495 -2.27 -31.16 -1.53
CA PHE A 495 -3.17 -31.54 -2.60
C PHE A 495 -2.50 -31.32 -3.96
N THR A 496 -2.58 -32.32 -4.82
CA THR A 496 -2.14 -32.25 -6.23
C THR A 496 -3.30 -32.33 -7.21
N SER A 497 -4.55 -32.31 -6.70
CA SER A 497 -5.78 -32.39 -7.49
C SER A 497 -6.84 -31.47 -6.88
N LEU A 498 -7.51 -30.70 -7.74
CA LEU A 498 -8.58 -29.79 -7.33
C LEU A 498 -9.70 -30.52 -6.59
N THR A 499 -10.13 -31.68 -7.10
CA THR A 499 -11.19 -32.48 -6.47
C THR A 499 -10.81 -32.98 -5.08
N ALA A 500 -9.53 -33.29 -4.83
CA ALA A 500 -9.06 -33.69 -3.51
C ALA A 500 -9.12 -32.50 -2.52
N ALA A 501 -8.72 -31.31 -2.99
CA ALA A 501 -8.81 -30.08 -2.22
C ALA A 501 -10.29 -29.72 -1.91
N GLU A 502 -11.17 -29.70 -2.91
CA GLU A 502 -12.61 -29.40 -2.72
C GLU A 502 -13.28 -30.35 -1.72
N ARG A 503 -12.93 -31.64 -1.75
CA ARG A 503 -13.42 -32.62 -0.76
C ARG A 503 -12.90 -32.32 0.63
N PHE A 504 -11.61 -31.99 0.76
CA PHE A 504 -11.01 -31.67 2.06
C PHE A 504 -11.61 -30.40 2.65
N PHE A 505 -11.76 -29.33 1.86
CA PHE A 505 -12.34 -28.07 2.31
C PHE A 505 -13.87 -28.01 2.20
N SER A 506 -14.54 -29.15 2.12
CA SER A 506 -15.99 -29.20 2.32
C SER A 506 -16.32 -28.87 3.79
N PRO A 507 -17.52 -28.31 4.08
CA PRO A 507 -17.86 -27.87 5.43
C PRO A 507 -17.65 -28.98 6.47
N ARG A 508 -16.72 -28.77 7.41
CA ARG A 508 -16.34 -29.76 8.44
C ARG A 508 -15.55 -29.12 9.58
N THR A 509 -15.27 -29.87 10.64
CA THR A 509 -14.47 -29.40 11.78
C THR A 509 -13.22 -30.25 11.96
N LEU A 510 -12.05 -29.60 12.10
CA LEU A 510 -10.75 -30.21 12.37
C LEU A 510 -10.40 -30.01 13.84
N GLY A 511 -10.00 -31.07 14.52
CA GLY A 511 -9.50 -31.00 15.89
C GLY A 511 -8.07 -30.46 15.90
N LEU A 512 -7.83 -29.34 16.58
CA LEU A 512 -6.49 -28.75 16.70
C LEU A 512 -5.75 -29.21 17.96
N GLY A 513 -6.40 -30.00 18.82
CA GLY A 513 -5.83 -30.54 20.05
C GLY A 513 -6.27 -29.76 21.29
N VAL A 514 -5.52 -29.91 22.38
CA VAL A 514 -5.81 -29.28 23.67
C VAL A 514 -4.72 -28.27 23.98
N VAL A 515 -5.12 -27.06 24.34
CA VAL A 515 -4.24 -25.95 24.71
C VAL A 515 -4.21 -25.75 26.23
N GLY A 516 -3.11 -25.19 26.73
CA GLY A 516 -2.93 -24.88 28.15
C GLY A 516 -3.74 -23.64 28.55
N ARG A 517 -3.57 -23.20 29.80
CA ARG A 517 -4.00 -21.86 30.24
C ARG A 517 -2.93 -20.85 29.84
N GLY A 518 -3.32 -19.67 29.37
CA GLY A 518 -2.41 -18.57 29.04
C GLY A 518 -2.50 -18.16 27.57
N SER A 519 -1.48 -17.44 27.08
CA SER A 519 -1.42 -17.03 25.68
C SER A 519 -1.27 -18.25 24.78
N GLN A 520 -2.12 -18.35 23.78
CA GLN A 520 -2.05 -19.36 22.72
C GLN A 520 -1.88 -18.66 21.38
N THR A 521 -1.16 -19.30 20.46
CA THR A 521 -1.07 -18.89 19.05
C THR A 521 -1.61 -19.98 18.15
N VAL A 522 -2.35 -19.59 17.12
CA VAL A 522 -2.81 -20.48 16.06
C VAL A 522 -2.44 -19.84 14.74
N ASP A 523 -1.60 -20.50 13.96
CA ASP A 523 -1.20 -20.01 12.64
C ASP A 523 -1.83 -20.93 11.60
N VAL A 524 -2.65 -20.36 10.72
CA VAL A 524 -3.25 -21.04 9.58
C VAL A 524 -2.47 -20.62 8.36
N SER A 525 -1.78 -21.55 7.72
CA SER A 525 -0.95 -21.31 6.55
C SER A 525 -1.54 -22.02 5.33
N TYR A 526 -1.60 -21.29 4.23
CA TYR A 526 -2.12 -21.78 2.96
C TYR A 526 -1.15 -21.40 1.84
N ALA A 527 -0.81 -22.34 0.97
CA ALA A 527 -0.11 -22.03 -0.26
C ALA A 527 -0.77 -22.77 -1.43
N ILE A 528 -0.88 -22.08 -2.56
CA ILE A 528 -1.37 -22.65 -3.80
C ILE A 528 -0.43 -22.29 -4.94
N THR A 529 -0.05 -23.31 -5.71
CA THR A 529 0.60 -23.18 -7.00
C THR A 529 -0.41 -23.55 -8.08
N THR A 530 -0.82 -22.56 -8.87
CA THR A 530 -1.78 -22.76 -9.97
C THR A 530 -1.14 -23.51 -11.13
N GLY A 531 -1.93 -24.30 -11.87
CA GLY A 531 -1.45 -24.96 -13.10
C GLY A 531 -1.39 -24.00 -14.29
N ALA A 532 -0.44 -24.24 -15.21
CA ALA A 532 -0.27 -23.48 -16.45
C ALA A 532 -1.34 -23.84 -17.51
N ASP A 533 -2.58 -23.42 -17.30
CA ASP A 533 -3.66 -23.52 -18.30
C ASP A 533 -4.10 -22.13 -18.80
N SER A 534 -4.93 -22.10 -19.85
CA SER A 534 -5.45 -20.88 -20.48
C SER A 534 -6.56 -20.19 -19.70
N ASP A 535 -7.12 -20.85 -18.68
CA ASP A 535 -8.27 -20.39 -17.91
C ASP A 535 -7.86 -19.83 -16.54
N LEU A 536 -8.80 -19.15 -15.87
CA LEU A 536 -8.63 -18.69 -14.49
C LEU A 536 -8.55 -19.91 -13.56
N ASN A 537 -7.42 -20.14 -12.91
CA ASN A 537 -7.23 -21.20 -11.94
C ASN A 537 -7.11 -20.61 -10.54
N GLY A 538 -7.89 -21.09 -9.58
CA GLY A 538 -7.83 -20.57 -8.21
C GLY A 538 -8.63 -21.37 -7.21
N PHE A 539 -8.33 -21.13 -5.93
CA PHE A 539 -9.02 -21.76 -4.82
C PHE A 539 -9.04 -20.83 -3.62
N GLY A 540 -10.12 -20.87 -2.87
CA GLY A 540 -10.27 -20.17 -1.60
C GLY A 540 -11.20 -20.92 -0.66
N PHE A 541 -11.11 -20.59 0.62
CA PHE A 541 -11.93 -21.19 1.66
C PHE A 541 -12.10 -20.24 2.85
N ASP A 542 -13.22 -20.43 3.54
CA ASP A 542 -13.54 -19.74 4.78
C ASP A 542 -13.41 -20.70 5.96
N PHE A 543 -12.90 -20.21 7.08
CA PHE A 543 -12.70 -21.00 8.28
C PHE A 543 -13.02 -20.21 9.56
N ARG A 544 -13.12 -20.95 10.66
CA ARG A 544 -13.41 -20.44 11.99
C ARG A 544 -12.63 -21.23 13.03
N VAL A 545 -11.81 -20.56 13.81
CA VAL A 545 -11.21 -21.08 15.04
C VAL A 545 -12.24 -20.96 16.15
N GLN A 546 -12.51 -22.05 16.85
CA GLN A 546 -13.55 -22.11 17.88
C GLN A 546 -13.24 -23.16 18.93
N ASP A 547 -13.90 -23.05 20.07
CA ASP A 547 -13.95 -24.14 21.05
C ASP A 547 -14.61 -25.36 20.40
N PRO A 548 -14.19 -26.59 20.77
CA PRO A 548 -14.83 -27.79 20.27
C PRO A 548 -16.33 -27.75 20.62
N PRO A 549 -17.21 -28.24 19.73
CA PRO A 549 -18.62 -28.37 20.06
C PRO A 549 -18.75 -29.11 21.39
N VAL A 550 -19.29 -28.44 22.41
CA VAL A 550 -19.57 -29.11 23.68
C VAL A 550 -20.50 -30.27 23.35
N PRO A 551 -20.15 -31.53 23.66
CA PRO A 551 -21.06 -32.64 23.45
C PRO A 551 -22.32 -32.33 24.23
N GLU A 552 -23.46 -32.17 23.54
CA GLU A 552 -24.74 -32.03 24.22
C GLU A 552 -24.83 -33.17 25.25
N PRO A 553 -25.14 -32.89 26.54
CA PRO A 553 -25.24 -33.94 27.53
C PRO A 553 -26.19 -34.96 26.98
N ALA A 554 -25.65 -36.17 26.74
CA ALA A 554 -26.25 -37.08 25.81
C ALA A 554 -27.72 -37.26 26.18
N THR A 555 -28.62 -37.10 25.21
CA THR A 555 -30.06 -36.95 25.44
C THR A 555 -30.60 -38.11 26.30
N TRP A 556 -29.98 -39.28 26.20
CA TRP A 556 -30.22 -40.46 27.02
C TRP A 556 -29.88 -40.27 28.52
N ALA A 557 -28.82 -39.54 28.88
CA ALA A 557 -28.46 -39.26 30.27
C ALA A 557 -29.48 -38.30 30.93
N MET A 558 -29.92 -37.27 30.21
CA MET A 558 -30.97 -36.36 30.69
C MET A 558 -32.35 -37.06 30.73
N MET A 559 -32.61 -37.96 29.79
CA MET A 559 -33.82 -38.79 29.76
C MET A 559 -33.84 -39.83 30.89
N LEU A 560 -32.71 -40.48 31.18
CA LEU A 560 -32.57 -41.40 32.32
C LEU A 560 -32.70 -40.68 33.65
N LEU A 561 -32.11 -39.51 33.82
CA LEU A 561 -32.29 -38.67 35.01
C LEU A 561 -33.74 -38.21 35.15
N GLY A 562 -34.39 -37.81 34.05
CA GLY A 562 -35.81 -37.46 34.03
C GLY A 562 -36.72 -38.62 34.43
N PHE A 563 -36.49 -39.82 33.88
CA PHE A 563 -37.27 -41.01 34.23
C PHE A 563 -36.97 -41.55 35.63
N ALA A 564 -35.72 -41.49 36.08
CA ALA A 564 -35.35 -41.84 37.44
C ALA A 564 -35.99 -40.89 38.45
N GLY A 565 -36.02 -39.58 38.17
CA GLY A 565 -36.68 -38.57 38.99
C GLY A 565 -38.20 -38.77 39.07
N LEU A 566 -38.85 -39.04 37.93
CA LEU A 566 -40.29 -39.34 37.88
C LEU A 566 -40.63 -40.66 38.57
N GLY A 567 -39.80 -41.69 38.40
CA GLY A 567 -39.95 -42.98 39.09
C GLY A 567 -39.81 -42.84 40.61
N TYR A 568 -38.86 -42.05 41.08
CA TYR A 568 -38.64 -41.79 42.50
C TYR A 568 -39.78 -40.96 43.12
N ALA A 569 -40.27 -39.93 42.43
CA ALA A 569 -41.43 -39.15 42.86
C ALA A 569 -42.72 -40.00 42.91
N GLY A 570 -42.90 -40.91 41.95
CA GLY A 570 -43.99 -41.89 41.95
C GLY A 570 -43.90 -42.89 43.11
N TYR A 571 -42.70 -43.36 43.43
CA TYR A 571 -42.44 -44.27 44.56
C TYR A 571 -42.79 -43.63 45.91
N LEU A 572 -42.39 -42.37 46.13
CA LEU A 572 -42.71 -41.64 47.36
C LEU A 572 -44.22 -41.41 47.56
N ARG A 573 -45.00 -41.27 46.47
CA ARG A 573 -46.46 -41.06 46.56
C ARG A 573 -47.23 -42.36 46.86
N SER A 574 -46.67 -43.50 46.48
CA SER A 574 -47.25 -44.84 46.67
C SER A 574 -47.11 -45.38 48.11
N SER A 575 -46.04 -45.02 48.81
CA SER A 575 -45.77 -45.50 50.18
C SER A 575 -46.69 -44.90 51.25
N THR A 576 -47.33 -43.76 50.97
CA THR A 576 -48.33 -43.11 51.85
C THR A 576 -49.74 -43.70 51.79
N VAL A 577 -50.08 -44.53 50.79
CA VAL A 577 -51.46 -45.03 50.60
C VAL A 577 -51.68 -46.46 51.15
N ARG A 578 -50.62 -47.22 51.44
CA ARG A 578 -50.73 -48.63 51.90
C ARG A 578 -50.73 -48.84 53.43
N ARG A 579 -51.21 -47.88 54.24
CA ARG A 579 -51.29 -48.03 55.71
C ARG A 579 -52.67 -47.79 56.35
N SER A 580 -53.75 -47.73 55.58
CA SER A 580 -55.11 -47.73 56.16
C SER A 580 -56.01 -48.72 55.43
N ASN A 581 -55.99 -49.99 55.83
CA ASN A 581 -57.17 -50.85 55.90
C ASN A 581 -56.76 -52.24 56.40
N SER A 582 -56.90 -52.43 57.71
CA SER A 582 -56.98 -53.76 58.30
C SER A 582 -58.12 -53.79 59.33
N PHE A 583 -59.10 -54.63 59.01
CA PHE A 583 -59.82 -55.53 59.93
C PHE A 583 -60.95 -55.00 60.84
N ALA A 584 -62.18 -55.37 60.48
CA ALA A 584 -63.21 -55.84 61.42
C ALA A 584 -64.26 -56.71 60.68
N PRO A 585 -64.51 -57.97 61.13
CA PRO A 585 -65.75 -58.68 60.78
C PRO A 585 -66.55 -59.19 62.00
N SER A 586 -67.77 -59.64 61.71
CA SER A 586 -68.84 -60.22 62.56
C SER A 586 -69.85 -59.18 63.08
N THR A 587 -71.18 -59.35 62.95
CA THR A 587 -72.03 -60.56 62.99
C THR A 587 -73.28 -60.48 62.08
N PRO A 588 -73.95 -61.60 61.75
CA PRO A 588 -75.27 -61.62 61.10
C PRO A 588 -76.42 -61.72 62.13
N ASN A 589 -77.57 -61.12 61.82
CA ASN A 589 -78.93 -61.63 62.07
C ASN A 589 -79.99 -60.56 61.75
N ASP A 590 -80.77 -60.87 60.71
CA ASP A 590 -82.25 -60.80 60.58
C ASP A 590 -82.69 -60.41 59.16
#